data_AF-A0A2G6T3A1-F1
#
_entry.id   AF-A0A2G6T3A1-F1
#
_cell.length_a   1.000
_cell.length_b   1.000
_cell.length_c   1.000
_cell.angle_alpha   90.00
_cell.angle_beta   90.00
_cell.angle_gamma   90.00
#
_symmetry.space_group_name_H-M   'P 1'
#
loop_
_entity.id
_entity.type
_entity.pdbx_description
1 polymer ?
#
loop_
_entity_poly.entity_id
_entity_poly.type
_entity_poly.pdbx_seq_one_letter_code
_entity_poly.pdbx_strand_id
1 'polypeptide(L)' 'MNVLINGIKASEHFREMLTMNPELTGRELSQLFVAQFPEINGAAVQLIRRWVGVHGGISDSDLNTGLLHFLDEAGYLKK' A
#
# COMPACT_ATOMS: atom_id res chain seq x y z
N MET A 1 7.75 6.68 -12.11
CA MET A 1 7.70 5.31 -12.67
C MET A 1 7.10 4.44 -11.59
N ASN A 2 5.94 3.84 -11.83
CA ASN A 2 5.04 3.33 -10.79
C ASN A 2 5.51 1.97 -10.25
N VAL A 3 6.16 1.98 -9.09
CA VAL A 3 6.94 0.85 -8.53
C VAL A 3 6.06 -0.39 -8.26
N LEU A 4 4.80 -0.17 -7.87
CA LEU A 4 3.82 -1.21 -7.56
C LEU A 4 3.31 -1.97 -8.79
N ILE A 5 3.38 -1.36 -9.99
CA ILE A 5 2.92 -1.98 -11.24
C ILE A 5 4.00 -2.91 -11.83
N ASN A 6 5.25 -2.79 -11.39
CA ASN A 6 6.38 -3.61 -11.84
C ASN A 6 6.60 -4.91 -11.03
N GLY A 7 5.63 -5.32 -10.21
CA GLY A 7 5.72 -6.55 -9.41
C GLY A 7 6.43 -6.40 -8.07
N ILE A 8 6.76 -5.17 -7.65
CA ILE A 8 7.25 -4.90 -6.29
C ILE A 8 6.08 -4.94 -5.32
N LYS A 9 6.22 -5.75 -4.27
CA LYS A 9 5.18 -5.90 -3.24
C LYS A 9 5.03 -4.61 -2.45
N ALA A 10 3.79 -4.20 -2.19
CA ALA A 10 3.50 -2.99 -1.42
C ALA A 10 4.15 -2.99 -0.03
N SER A 11 4.20 -4.15 0.62
CA SER A 11 4.89 -4.32 1.91
C SER A 11 6.39 -4.00 1.83
N GLU A 12 7.06 -4.40 0.75
CA GLU A 12 8.50 -4.13 0.57
C GLU A 12 8.73 -2.63 0.34
N HIS A 13 7.94 -2.03 -0.55
CA HIS A 13 8.02 -0.60 -0.83
C HIS A 13 7.74 0.25 0.42
N PHE A 14 6.74 -0.13 1.22
CA PHE A 14 6.43 0.58 2.46
C PHE A 14 7.53 0.41 3.52
N ARG A 15 8.16 -0.77 3.61
CA ARG A 15 9.32 -0.96 4.50
C ARG A 15 10.51 -0.11 4.07
N GLU A 16 10.77 0.04 2.78
CA GLU A 16 11.81 0.94 2.28
C GLU A 16 11.51 2.40 2.69
N MET A 17 10.27 2.86 2.53
CA MET A 17 9.87 4.19 2.97
C MET A 17 10.03 4.38 4.49
N LEU A 18 9.63 3.38 5.29
CA LEU A 18 9.81 3.42 6.75
C LEU A 18 11.30 3.38 7.16
N THR A 19 12.15 2.73 6.36
CA THR A 19 13.60 2.71 6.60
C THR A 19 14.22 4.08 6.31
N MET A 20 13.79 4.73 5.23
CA MET A 20 14.23 6.08 4.88
C MET A 20 13.67 7.15 5.82
N ASN A 21 12.43 6.96 6.30
CA ASN A 21 11.75 7.87 7.20
C ASN A 21 10.92 7.10 8.24
N PRO A 22 11.50 6.76 9.41
CA PRO A 22 10.85 5.97 10.45
C PRO A 22 9.72 6.71 11.19
N GLU A 23 9.57 8.02 10.98
CA GLU A 23 8.47 8.81 11.53
C GLU A 23 7.16 8.65 10.74
N LEU A 24 7.22 8.03 9.55
CA LEU A 24 6.03 7.76 8.77
C LEU A 24 5.09 6.82 9.53
N THR A 25 3.82 7.22 9.58
CA THR A 25 2.76 6.43 10.20
C THR A 25 1.94 5.72 9.13
N GLY A 26 1.11 4.74 9.55
CA GLY A 26 0.13 4.12 8.65
C GLY A 26 -0.82 5.13 8.00
N ARG A 27 -1.06 6.28 8.64
CA ARG A 27 -1.82 7.39 8.06
C ARG A 27 -1.07 8.00 6.88
N GLU A 28 0.19 8.38 7.07
CA GLU A 28 1.02 8.99 6.03
C GLU A 28 1.21 8.05 4.84
N LEU A 29 1.54 6.78 5.10
CA LEU A 29 1.65 5.76 4.05
C LEU A 29 0.35 5.61 3.25
N SER A 30 -0.81 5.63 3.94
CA SER A 30 -2.10 5.55 3.25
C SER A 30 -2.40 6.78 2.39
N GLN A 31 -1.99 7.97 2.82
CA GLN A 31 -2.17 9.19 2.04
C GLN A 31 -1.25 9.22 0.81
N LEU A 32 0.02 8.84 0.97
CA LEU A 32 0.96 8.72 -0.13
C LEU A 32 0.50 7.71 -1.19
N PHE A 33 -0.11 6.62 -0.74
CA PHE A 33 -0.67 5.61 -1.64
C PHE A 33 -1.87 6.14 -2.42
N VAL A 34 -2.85 6.78 -1.76
CA VAL A 34 -4.02 7.36 -2.44
C VAL A 34 -3.62 8.53 -3.35
N ALA A 35 -2.62 9.31 -2.98
CA ALA A 35 -2.09 10.37 -3.85
C ALA A 35 -1.51 9.82 -5.16
N GLN A 36 -0.92 8.61 -5.12
CA GLN A 36 -0.42 7.92 -6.31
C GLN A 36 -1.53 7.22 -7.11
N PHE A 37 -2.59 6.78 -6.44
CA PHE A 37 -3.70 6.04 -7.04
C PHE A 37 -5.05 6.61 -6.58
N PRO A 38 -5.46 7.76 -7.13
CA PRO A 38 -6.62 8.49 -6.66
C PRO A 38 -7.95 7.76 -6.87
N GLU A 39 -8.00 6.78 -7.79
CA GLU A 39 -9.21 6.00 -8.09
C GLU A 39 -9.39 4.78 -7.17
N ILE A 40 -8.45 4.54 -6.24
CA ILE A 40 -8.55 3.39 -5.33
C ILE A 40 -9.59 3.61 -4.24
N ASN A 41 -10.34 2.54 -3.94
CA ASN A 41 -11.30 2.47 -2.85
C ASN A 41 -10.68 2.79 -1.48
N GLY A 42 -11.40 3.56 -0.64
CA GLY A 42 -11.02 3.87 0.73
C GLY A 42 -10.81 2.64 1.65
N ALA A 43 -11.26 1.45 1.26
CA ALA A 43 -10.91 0.19 1.92
C ALA A 43 -9.39 -0.08 1.90
N ALA A 44 -8.68 0.34 0.84
CA ALA A 44 -7.22 0.24 0.77
C ALA A 44 -6.52 1.07 1.88
N VAL A 45 -7.07 2.24 2.21
CA VAL A 45 -6.55 3.09 3.30
C VAL A 45 -6.60 2.35 4.64
N GLN A 46 -7.72 1.66 4.92
CA GLN A 46 -7.87 0.87 6.13
C GLN A 46 -6.90 -0.31 6.16
N LEU A 47 -6.69 -0.95 5.01
CA LEU A 47 -5.75 -2.07 4.88
C LEU A 47 -4.32 -1.64 5.23
N ILE A 48 -3.87 -0.51 4.68
CA ILE A 48 -2.53 0.05 4.96
C ILE A 48 -2.36 0.39 6.44
N ARG A 49 -3.37 1.01 7.05
CA ARG A 49 -3.31 1.40 8.47
C ARG A 49 -3.27 0.20 9.42
N ARG A 50 -3.83 -0.93 9.03
CA ARG A 50 -3.84 -2.17 9.83
C ARG A 50 -2.59 -3.01 9.62
N TRP A 51 -1.72 -2.69 8.67
CA TRP A 51 -0.55 -3.49 8.36
C TRP A 51 0.44 -3.62 9.52
N VAL A 52 1.05 -4.81 9.66
CA VAL A 52 2.00 -5.14 10.73
C VAL A 52 3.22 -4.21 10.76
N GLY A 53 3.64 -3.68 9.59
CA GLY A 53 4.73 -2.72 9.51
C GLY A 53 4.47 -1.37 10.18
N VAL A 54 3.22 -1.09 10.59
CA VAL A 54 2.85 0.15 11.29
C VAL A 54 2.08 -0.07 12.59
N HIS A 55 1.11 -0.99 12.63
CA HIS A 55 0.18 -1.10 13.77
C HIS A 55 -0.17 -2.53 14.20
N GLY A 56 0.43 -3.55 13.57
CA GLY A 56 0.37 -4.95 14.05
C GLY A 56 -0.86 -5.79 13.67
N GLY A 57 -1.70 -5.36 12.72
CA GLY A 57 -3.02 -5.97 12.48
C GLY A 57 -3.16 -6.97 11.34
N ILE A 58 -2.40 -6.84 10.24
CA ILE A 58 -2.44 -7.76 9.09
C ILE A 58 -1.03 -8.02 8.53
N SER A 59 -0.82 -9.20 7.93
CA SER A 59 0.50 -9.62 7.44
C SER A 59 0.93 -8.87 6.17
N ASP A 60 2.22 -8.98 5.81
CA ASP A 60 2.75 -8.49 4.54
C ASP A 60 2.00 -9.13 3.35
N SER A 61 1.69 -10.43 3.43
CA SER A 61 0.97 -11.14 2.38
C SER A 61 -0.46 -10.60 2.20
N ASP A 62 -1.18 -10.39 3.30
CA ASP A 62 -2.56 -9.87 3.26
C ASP A 62 -2.61 -8.45 2.71
N LEU A 63 -1.65 -7.61 3.11
CA LEU A 63 -1.51 -6.26 2.56
C LEU A 63 -1.30 -6.31 1.03
N ASN A 64 -0.36 -7.13 0.58
CA ASN A 64 -0.02 -7.22 -0.83
C ASN A 64 -1.19 -7.72 -1.67
N THR A 65 -1.85 -8.80 -1.24
CA THR A 65 -3.01 -9.35 -1.93
C THR A 65 -4.17 -8.36 -1.96
N GLY A 66 -4.46 -7.70 -0.84
CA GLY A 66 -5.58 -6.75 -0.78
C GLY A 66 -5.31 -5.47 -1.59
N LEU A 67 -4.10 -4.91 -1.55
CA LEU A 67 -3.77 -3.74 -2.37
C LEU A 67 -3.73 -4.08 -3.86
N LEU A 68 -3.25 -5.27 -4.24
CA LEU A 68 -3.30 -5.73 -5.62
C LEU A 68 -4.75 -5.84 -6.10
N HIS A 69 -5.65 -6.39 -5.29
CA HIS A 69 -7.07 -6.46 -5.62
C HIS A 69 -7.67 -5.07 -5.84
N PHE A 70 -7.39 -4.10 -4.96
CA PHE A 70 -7.91 -2.74 -5.14
C PHE A 70 -7.31 -2.01 -6.34
N LEU A 71 -6.04 -2.27 -6.67
CA LEU A 71 -5.39 -1.76 -7.89
C LEU A 71 -6.03 -2.37 -9.15
N ASP A 72 -6.40 -3.65 -9.12
CA ASP A 72 -7.10 -4.32 -10.23
C ASP A 72 -8.50 -3.73 -10.43
N GLU A 73 -9.28 -3.60 -9.35
CA GLU A 73 -10.63 -3.04 -9.39
C GLU A 73 -10.64 -1.59 -9.91
N ALA A 74 -9.63 -0.79 -9.51
CA ALA A 74 -9.45 0.57 -10.00
C ALA A 74 -8.88 0.64 -11.44
N GLY A 75 -8.57 -0.49 -12.06
CA GLY A 75 -8.11 -0.57 -13.45
C GLY A 75 -6.61 -0.31 -13.66
N TYR A 76 -5.82 -0.17 -12.60
CA TYR A 76 -4.37 0.08 -12.69
C TYR A 76 -3.56 -1.16 -13.10
N LEU A 77 -4.12 -2.36 -12.98
CA LEU A 77 -3.46 -3.62 -13.34
C LEU A 77 -3.90 -4.20 -14.69
N LYS A 78 -4.81 -3.52 -15.40
CA LYS A 78 -5.23 -3.95 -16.73
C LYS A 78 -4.08 -3.77 -17.73
N LYS A 79 -3.62 -4.90 -18.26
CA LYS A 79 -2.79 -5.00 -19.47
C LYS A 79 -3.58 -4.59 -20.71
#